data_AF-A0A939RYJ4-F1
#
_entry.id   AF-A0A939RYJ4-F1
#
_cell.length_a   1.000
_cell.length_b   1.000
_cell.length_c   1.000
_cell.angle_alpha   90.00
_cell.angle_beta   90.00
_cell.angle_gamma   90.00
#
_symmetry.space_group_name_H-M   'P 1'
#
loop_
_entity.id
_entity.type
_entity.pdbx_description
1 polymer ?
#
loop_
_entity_poly.entity_id
_entity_poly.type
_entity_poly.pdbx_seq_one_letter_code
_entity_poly.pdbx_strand_id
1 'polypeptide(L)'
;MDCLQETTHPAPPTRPAAADQRSPKVRRAQRGLTGFGVVLLAAGAVLLTALLIAPNEVERTYGTIKTEVTKTVAGVREDVFGELPTVTLGRTGDVAELDSCDGTFTHMTSYDESRVPPVWAAHNGCQGDVLLPWEIGQHIRMTDSDQVYEVIDIRHTPQVWATIDDLEGLDGDLALQTCFYGEDKMKFVGLRPVEEG
;
A
#
# COMPACT_ATOMS: atom_id res chain seq x y z
N MET A 1 43.97 -92.79 -26.32
CA MET A 1 42.69 -92.57 -27.02
C MET A 1 42.31 -91.14 -26.74
N ASP A 2 42.46 -90.31 -27.78
CA ASP A 2 41.92 -88.95 -27.96
C ASP A 2 40.43 -88.88 -27.54
N CYS A 3 39.81 -87.76 -27.18
CA CYS A 3 40.03 -86.37 -27.56
C CYS A 3 39.38 -85.46 -26.50
N LEU A 4 39.96 -84.27 -26.32
CA LEU A 4 39.43 -83.15 -25.54
C LEU A 4 38.13 -82.61 -26.16
N GLN A 5 37.14 -82.26 -25.32
CA GLN A 5 36.07 -81.33 -25.69
C GLN A 5 36.01 -80.17 -24.70
N GLU A 6 36.41 -79.02 -25.25
CA GLU A 6 36.36 -77.67 -24.72
C GLU A 6 34.90 -77.21 -24.61
N THR A 7 34.46 -76.82 -23.41
CA THR A 7 33.14 -76.19 -23.23
C THR A 7 33.35 -74.71 -22.95
N THR A 8 32.96 -73.90 -23.94
CA THR A 8 33.06 -72.45 -23.94
C THR A 8 31.98 -71.87 -23.01
N HIS A 9 32.39 -71.21 -21.93
CA HIS A 9 31.46 -70.44 -21.10
C HIS A 9 31.07 -69.14 -21.81
N PRO A 10 29.77 -68.79 -21.94
CA PRO A 10 29.36 -67.50 -22.45
C PRO A 10 29.66 -66.39 -21.43
N ALA A 11 30.18 -65.27 -21.92
CA ALA A 11 30.47 -64.07 -21.14
C ALA A 11 29.20 -63.48 -20.49
N PRO A 12 29.29 -62.87 -19.30
CA PRO A 12 28.14 -62.25 -18.65
C PRO A 12 27.67 -61.01 -19.43
N PRO A 13 26.35 -60.71 -19.43
CA PRO A 13 25.84 -59.55 -20.12
C PRO A 13 26.36 -58.26 -19.47
N THR A 14 26.94 -57.39 -20.31
CA THR A 14 27.38 -56.05 -19.95
C THR A 14 26.15 -55.23 -19.52
N ARG A 15 26.10 -54.78 -18.27
CA ARG A 15 25.10 -53.80 -17.83
C ARG A 15 25.25 -52.53 -18.68
N PRO A 16 24.20 -52.03 -19.34
CA PRO A 16 24.29 -50.70 -19.94
C PRO A 16 24.51 -49.69 -18.81
N ALA A 17 25.55 -48.87 -18.96
CA ALA A 17 25.71 -47.67 -18.16
C ALA A 17 24.41 -46.86 -18.26
N ALA A 18 23.80 -46.55 -17.12
CA ALA A 18 22.63 -45.70 -17.06
C ALA A 18 23.04 -44.31 -17.59
N ALA A 19 22.84 -44.09 -18.88
CA ALA A 19 22.87 -42.76 -19.45
C ALA A 19 21.74 -41.98 -18.76
N ASP A 20 22.12 -40.94 -18.02
CA ASP A 20 21.22 -39.95 -17.43
C ASP A 20 20.42 -39.27 -18.55
N GLN A 21 19.33 -39.92 -18.98
CA GLN A 21 18.40 -39.41 -19.98
C GLN A 21 17.46 -38.39 -19.33
N ARG A 22 18.00 -37.34 -18.69
CA ARG A 22 17.21 -36.15 -18.40
C ARG A 22 16.87 -35.49 -19.74
N SER A 23 15.60 -35.64 -20.14
CA SER A 23 15.09 -35.12 -21.42
C SER A 23 15.45 -33.63 -21.60
N PRO A 24 15.74 -33.18 -22.84
CA PRO A 24 16.11 -31.78 -23.12
C PRO A 24 15.04 -30.77 -22.68
N LYS A 25 13.79 -31.21 -22.50
CA LYS A 25 12.69 -30.40 -21.93
C LYS A 25 12.94 -30.04 -20.45
N VAL A 26 13.49 -30.96 -19.66
CA VAL A 26 13.81 -30.72 -18.23
C VAL A 26 14.93 -29.70 -18.09
N ARG A 27 15.97 -29.76 -18.94
CA ARG A 27 17.10 -28.82 -18.91
C ARG A 27 16.70 -27.39 -19.30
N ARG A 28 15.69 -27.21 -20.18
CA ARG A 28 15.15 -25.90 -20.55
C ARG A 28 14.31 -25.29 -19.43
N ALA A 29 13.45 -26.08 -18.79
CA ALA A 29 12.67 -25.64 -17.63
C ALA A 29 13.57 -25.25 -16.45
N GLN A 30 14.63 -26.02 -16.20
CA GLN A 30 15.58 -25.74 -15.11
C GLN A 30 16.40 -24.47 -15.35
N ARG A 31 16.71 -24.13 -16.61
CA ARG A 31 17.37 -22.87 -17.01
C ARG A 31 16.43 -21.66 -16.91
N GLY A 32 15.15 -21.81 -17.26
CA GLY A 32 14.14 -20.77 -17.07
C GLY A 32 13.91 -20.45 -15.58
N LEU A 33 13.86 -21.49 -14.74
CA LEU A 33 13.67 -21.36 -13.30
C LEU A 33 14.89 -20.70 -12.62
N THR A 34 16.10 -21.04 -13.04
CA THR A 34 17.33 -20.40 -12.52
C THR A 34 17.48 -18.96 -13.00
N GLY A 35 17.14 -18.65 -14.26
CA GLY A 35 17.13 -17.28 -14.77
C GLY A 35 16.15 -16.39 -14.02
N PHE A 36 14.91 -16.86 -13.81
CA PHE A 36 13.90 -16.14 -13.05
C PHE A 36 14.32 -15.92 -11.58
N GLY A 37 14.88 -16.95 -10.94
CA GLY A 37 15.41 -16.85 -9.58
C GLY A 37 16.52 -15.81 -9.44
N VAL A 38 17.47 -15.75 -10.39
CA VAL A 38 18.53 -14.74 -10.40
C VAL A 38 17.97 -13.33 -10.56
N VAL A 39 16.98 -13.14 -11.44
CA VAL A 39 16.32 -11.83 -11.62
C VAL A 39 15.61 -11.39 -10.34
N LEU A 40 14.87 -12.29 -9.68
CA LEU A 40 14.19 -11.96 -8.42
C LEU A 40 15.18 -11.60 -7.31
N LEU A 41 16.29 -12.34 -7.19
CA LEU A 41 17.34 -12.03 -6.21
C LEU A 41 18.01 -10.68 -6.50
N ALA A 42 18.31 -10.40 -7.77
CA ALA A 42 18.87 -9.12 -8.17
C ALA A 42 17.89 -7.96 -7.89
N ALA A 43 16.61 -8.13 -8.24
CA ALA A 43 15.57 -7.14 -7.95
C ALA A 43 15.40 -6.90 -6.45
N GLY A 44 15.40 -7.98 -5.64
CA GLY A 44 15.36 -7.89 -4.19
C GLY A 44 16.57 -7.17 -3.60
N ALA A 45 17.78 -7.46 -4.08
CA ALA A 45 19.01 -6.79 -3.64
C ALA A 45 19.00 -5.29 -3.99
N VAL A 46 18.51 -4.92 -5.18
CA VAL A 46 18.35 -3.52 -5.59
C VAL A 46 17.33 -2.81 -4.69
N LEU A 47 16.18 -3.43 -4.42
CA LEU A 47 15.16 -2.85 -3.55
C LEU A 47 15.67 -2.64 -2.13
N LEU A 48 16.36 -3.64 -1.56
CA LEU A 48 17.00 -3.52 -0.24
C LEU A 48 18.03 -2.38 -0.21
N THR A 49 18.83 -2.25 -1.26
CA THR A 49 19.80 -1.16 -1.37
C THR A 49 19.10 0.20 -1.44
N ALA A 50 18.02 0.31 -2.22
CA ALA A 50 17.22 1.53 -2.30
C ALA A 50 16.59 1.92 -0.96
N LEU A 51 16.05 0.94 -0.21
CA LEU A 51 15.48 1.15 1.13
C LEU A 51 16.51 1.71 2.13
N LEU A 52 17.78 1.34 1.99
CA LEU A 52 18.85 1.83 2.87
C LEU A 52 19.38 3.21 2.47
N ILE A 53 19.42 3.52 1.17
CA ILE A 53 20.05 4.75 0.65
C ILE A 53 19.04 5.88 0.52
N ALA A 54 17.81 5.59 0.10
CA ALA A 54 16.78 6.58 -0.21
C ALA A 54 15.40 6.11 0.26
N PRO A 55 15.19 5.92 1.58
CA PRO A 55 13.92 5.41 2.13
C PRO A 55 12.72 6.28 1.73
N ASN A 56 12.85 7.61 1.80
CA ASN A 56 11.79 8.55 1.44
C ASN A 56 11.33 8.40 -0.02
N GLU A 57 12.25 8.16 -0.96
CA GLU A 57 11.89 7.97 -2.37
C GLU A 57 11.13 6.66 -2.61
N VAL A 58 11.48 5.61 -1.86
CA VAL A 58 10.77 4.33 -1.92
C VAL A 58 9.35 4.49 -1.37
N GLU A 59 9.20 5.15 -0.22
CA GLU A 59 7.91 5.44 0.38
C GLU A 59 7.05 6.29 -0.55
N ARG A 60 7.62 7.36 -1.12
CA ARG A 60 6.91 8.24 -2.06
C ARG A 60 6.43 7.51 -3.31
N THR A 61 7.28 6.66 -3.89
CA THR A 61 6.91 5.82 -5.04
C THR A 61 5.78 4.86 -4.67
N TYR A 62 5.90 4.17 -3.54
CA TYR A 62 4.86 3.28 -3.02
C TYR A 62 3.54 4.02 -2.83
N GLY A 63 3.58 5.17 -2.15
CA GLY A 63 2.41 6.01 -1.88
C GLY A 63 1.75 6.54 -3.14
N THR A 64 2.54 6.92 -4.15
CA THR A 64 2.02 7.37 -5.45
C THR A 64 1.23 6.24 -6.12
N ILE A 65 1.83 5.05 -6.22
CA ILE A 65 1.17 3.88 -6.83
C ILE A 65 -0.11 3.53 -6.05
N LYS A 66 -0.04 3.50 -4.72
CA LYS A 66 -1.18 3.19 -3.86
C LYS A 66 -2.32 4.21 -4.07
N THR A 67 -1.99 5.50 -4.08
CA THR A 67 -2.95 6.59 -4.25
C THR A 67 -3.65 6.51 -5.62
N GLU A 68 -2.90 6.28 -6.70
CA GLU A 68 -3.47 6.14 -8.05
C GLU A 68 -4.40 4.92 -8.18
N VAL A 69 -4.02 3.79 -7.58
CA VAL A 69 -4.88 2.61 -7.52
C VAL A 69 -6.15 2.90 -6.72
N THR A 70 -6.03 3.52 -5.54
CA THR A 70 -7.17 3.90 -4.70
C THR A 70 -8.10 4.85 -5.45
N LYS A 71 -7.57 5.86 -6.14
CA LYS A 71 -8.35 6.79 -6.98
C LYS A 71 -9.13 6.05 -8.05
N THR A 72 -8.47 5.14 -8.77
CA THR A 72 -9.10 4.35 -9.83
C THR A 72 -10.22 3.46 -9.28
N VAL A 73 -9.98 2.77 -8.16
CA VAL A 73 -10.97 1.89 -7.53
C VAL A 73 -12.15 2.70 -7.00
N ALA A 74 -11.90 3.85 -6.37
CA ALA A 74 -12.94 4.75 -5.87
C ALA A 74 -13.82 5.28 -7.02
N GLY A 75 -13.21 5.74 -8.12
CA GLY A 75 -13.97 6.18 -9.29
C GLY A 75 -14.86 5.08 -9.86
N VAL A 76 -14.36 3.84 -9.98
CA VAL A 76 -15.19 2.70 -10.42
C VAL A 76 -16.33 2.41 -9.42
N ARG A 77 -16.06 2.49 -8.12
CA ARG A 77 -17.08 2.29 -7.08
C ARG A 77 -18.19 3.33 -7.15
N GLU A 78 -17.84 4.58 -7.32
CA GLU A 78 -18.79 5.68 -7.45
C GLU A 78 -19.56 5.57 -8.78
N ASP A 79 -18.87 5.48 -9.92
CA ASP A 79 -19.48 5.53 -11.25
C ASP A 79 -20.35 4.30 -11.56
N VAL A 80 -19.95 3.12 -11.08
CA VAL A 80 -20.60 1.84 -11.43
C VAL A 80 -21.56 1.38 -10.33
N PHE A 81 -21.19 1.57 -9.07
CA PHE A 81 -21.92 1.02 -7.92
C PHE A 81 -22.60 2.09 -7.06
N GLY A 82 -22.36 3.39 -7.32
CA GLY A 82 -22.87 4.47 -6.49
C GLY A 82 -22.31 4.45 -5.06
N GLU A 83 -21.18 3.79 -4.84
CA GLU A 83 -20.55 3.64 -3.53
C GLU A 83 -19.55 4.78 -3.30
N LEU A 84 -19.89 5.68 -2.38
CA LEU A 84 -19.00 6.75 -1.94
C LEU A 84 -17.85 6.19 -1.09
N PRO A 85 -16.66 6.83 -1.12
CA PRO A 85 -15.60 6.53 -0.17
C PRO A 85 -16.07 6.78 1.27
N THR A 86 -15.70 5.87 2.16
CA THR A 86 -16.13 5.87 3.56
C THR A 86 -14.98 6.11 4.51
N VAL A 87 -15.24 6.84 5.59
CA VAL A 87 -14.32 6.98 6.72
C VAL A 87 -15.07 6.80 8.04
N THR A 88 -14.35 6.37 9.07
CA THR A 88 -14.89 6.14 10.41
C THR A 88 -14.19 7.07 11.38
N LEU A 89 -14.96 7.80 12.20
CA LEU A 89 -14.43 8.66 13.23
C LEU A 89 -14.25 7.86 14.53
N GLY A 90 -13.15 8.11 15.20
CA GLY A 90 -12.67 7.31 16.32
C GLY A 90 -12.82 7.99 17.67
N ARG A 91 -11.84 7.71 18.54
CA ARG A 91 -11.73 8.31 19.87
C ARG A 91 -11.06 9.69 19.80
N THR A 92 -11.19 10.44 20.88
CA THR A 92 -10.43 11.67 21.12
C THR A 92 -9.16 11.37 21.89
N GLY A 93 -8.06 12.03 21.52
CA GLY A 93 -6.77 11.84 22.16
C GLY A 93 -5.65 12.66 21.53
N ASP A 94 -4.45 12.12 21.61
CA ASP A 94 -3.23 12.69 21.05
C ASP A 94 -2.47 11.64 20.21
N VAL A 95 -1.15 11.77 20.12
CA VAL A 95 -0.30 10.87 19.33
C VAL A 95 -0.44 9.42 19.80
N ALA A 96 -0.69 9.16 21.08
CA ALA A 96 -0.82 7.79 21.58
C ALA A 96 -2.07 7.10 21.02
N GLU A 97 -3.20 7.80 20.94
CA GLU A 97 -4.41 7.28 20.32
C GLU A 97 -4.24 7.13 18.80
N LEU A 98 -3.61 8.11 18.15
CA LEU A 98 -3.31 8.06 16.71
C LEU A 98 -2.43 6.85 16.34
N ASP A 99 -1.41 6.56 17.16
CA ASP A 99 -0.48 5.44 16.97
C ASP A 99 -1.13 4.07 17.18
N SER A 100 -2.35 4.02 17.74
CA SER A 100 -3.07 2.75 17.90
C SER A 100 -3.49 2.12 16.58
N CYS A 101 -3.54 2.90 15.48
CA CYS A 101 -3.78 2.42 14.12
C CYS A 101 -4.97 1.45 14.01
N ASP A 102 -6.07 1.78 14.70
CA ASP A 102 -7.28 0.94 14.77
C ASP A 102 -8.19 1.04 13.53
N GLY A 103 -7.77 1.82 12.52
CA GLY A 103 -8.49 2.04 11.28
C GLY A 103 -9.51 3.18 11.33
N THR A 104 -9.58 3.90 12.45
CA THR A 104 -10.40 5.11 12.60
C THR A 104 -9.56 6.37 12.52
N PHE A 105 -10.19 7.51 12.24
CA PHE A 105 -9.57 8.82 12.42
C PHE A 105 -9.71 9.24 13.89
N THR A 106 -8.61 9.59 14.55
CA THR A 106 -8.58 10.05 15.94
C THR A 106 -8.84 11.55 16.03
N HIS A 107 -9.74 11.98 16.90
CA HIS A 107 -9.93 13.42 17.17
C HIS A 107 -8.73 13.96 17.95
N MET A 108 -8.01 14.90 17.34
CA MET A 108 -6.73 15.38 17.82
C MET A 108 -6.91 16.61 18.72
N THR A 109 -6.80 16.40 20.03
CA THR A 109 -6.92 17.47 21.04
C THR A 109 -5.90 18.59 20.87
N SER A 110 -4.77 18.33 20.21
CA SER A 110 -3.75 19.33 19.89
C SER A 110 -4.23 20.42 18.92
N TYR A 111 -5.35 20.19 18.23
CA TYR A 111 -5.97 21.15 17.31
C TYR A 111 -7.32 21.68 17.84
N ASP A 112 -7.71 21.37 19.07
CA ASP A 112 -8.96 21.84 19.68
C ASP A 112 -8.89 23.35 20.00
N GLU A 113 -9.08 24.17 18.98
CA GLU A 113 -9.12 25.62 19.09
C GLU A 113 -10.23 26.20 18.21
N SER A 114 -10.94 27.24 18.70
CA SER A 114 -12.08 27.84 17.99
C SER A 114 -11.78 28.44 16.61
N ARG A 115 -10.49 28.60 16.27
CA ARG A 115 -10.05 29.20 14.99
C ARG A 115 -9.97 28.18 13.85
N VAL A 116 -10.07 26.88 14.16
CA VAL A 116 -9.98 25.78 13.20
C VAL A 116 -11.12 24.78 13.46
N PRO A 117 -11.60 24.07 12.43
CA PRO A 117 -12.57 22.99 12.65
C PRO A 117 -11.94 21.85 13.45
N PRO A 118 -12.74 21.03 14.15
CA PRO A 118 -12.28 19.81 14.80
C PRO A 118 -11.48 18.93 13.83
N VAL A 119 -10.24 18.61 14.19
CA VAL A 119 -9.33 17.84 13.34
C VAL A 119 -9.34 16.37 13.74
N TRP A 120 -9.56 15.51 12.77
CA TRP A 120 -9.54 14.07 12.90
C TRP A 120 -8.42 13.50 12.04
N ALA A 121 -7.46 12.80 12.64
CA ALA A 121 -6.23 12.36 12.00
C ALA A 121 -6.14 10.84 11.90
N ALA A 122 -5.54 10.34 10.81
CA ALA A 122 -5.09 8.97 10.71
C ALA A 122 -3.74 8.92 9.99
N HIS A 123 -2.86 8.03 10.44
CA HIS A 123 -1.63 7.74 9.70
C HIS A 123 -1.96 7.25 8.29
N ASN A 124 -1.17 7.64 7.29
CA ASN A 124 -1.35 7.19 5.90
C ASN A 124 -1.31 5.65 5.76
N GLY A 125 -0.52 4.95 6.58
CA GLY A 125 -0.50 3.49 6.66
C GLY A 125 -1.69 2.86 7.39
N CYS A 126 -2.54 3.66 8.02
CA CYS A 126 -3.61 3.22 8.94
C CYS A 126 -4.97 3.80 8.53
N GLN A 127 -5.30 3.71 7.23
CA GLN A 127 -6.51 4.23 6.57
C GLN A 127 -6.53 5.74 6.29
N GLY A 128 -5.56 6.51 6.79
CA GLY A 128 -5.48 7.95 6.50
C GLY A 128 -5.18 8.27 5.04
N ASP A 129 -4.55 7.36 4.30
CA ASP A 129 -4.18 7.59 2.91
C ASP A 129 -5.36 7.62 1.94
N VAL A 130 -6.55 7.19 2.39
CA VAL A 130 -7.79 7.35 1.63
C VAL A 130 -8.03 8.81 1.23
N LEU A 131 -7.52 9.77 2.02
CA LEU A 131 -7.64 11.21 1.74
C LEU A 131 -6.75 11.70 0.59
N LEU A 132 -5.63 11.02 0.33
CA LEU A 132 -4.61 11.51 -0.61
C LEU A 132 -5.15 11.79 -2.01
N PRO A 133 -5.97 10.91 -2.64
CA PRO A 133 -6.50 11.16 -3.96
C PRO A 133 -7.68 12.14 -3.99
N TRP A 134 -8.21 12.56 -2.83
CA TRP A 134 -9.44 13.37 -2.79
C TRP A 134 -9.24 14.79 -3.30
N GLU A 135 -10.27 15.32 -3.94
CA GLU A 135 -10.30 16.66 -4.52
C GLU A 135 -11.52 17.44 -3.99
N ILE A 136 -11.48 18.77 -4.09
CA ILE A 136 -12.62 19.63 -3.73
C ILE A 136 -13.84 19.24 -4.58
N GLY A 137 -15.01 19.18 -3.96
CA GLY A 137 -16.28 18.74 -4.56
C GLY A 137 -16.53 17.24 -4.45
N GLN A 138 -15.58 16.45 -3.94
CA GLN A 138 -15.79 15.02 -3.76
C GLN A 138 -16.74 14.75 -2.58
N HIS A 139 -17.68 13.82 -2.78
CA HIS A 139 -18.56 13.33 -1.72
C HIS A 139 -17.97 12.12 -1.00
N ILE A 140 -18.18 12.07 0.31
CA ILE A 140 -17.73 11.00 1.18
C ILE A 140 -18.87 10.61 2.13
N ARG A 141 -18.83 9.40 2.66
CA ARG A 141 -19.81 8.94 3.67
C ARG A 141 -19.12 8.65 5.01
N MET A 142 -19.69 9.18 6.09
CA MET A 142 -19.28 8.83 7.45
C MET A 142 -19.93 7.50 7.85
N THR A 143 -19.12 6.51 8.22
CA THR A 143 -19.63 5.16 8.57
C THR A 143 -20.56 5.18 9.78
N ASP A 144 -20.30 6.05 10.75
CA ASP A 144 -20.99 6.04 12.05
C ASP A 144 -22.39 6.67 12.00
N SER A 145 -22.67 7.48 10.98
CA SER A 145 -23.93 8.22 10.85
C SER A 145 -24.59 8.10 9.48
N ASP A 146 -23.95 7.45 8.52
CA ASP A 146 -24.31 7.44 7.08
C ASP A 146 -24.41 8.84 6.42
N GLN A 147 -24.09 9.91 7.16
CA GLN A 147 -24.10 11.29 6.67
C GLN A 147 -23.10 11.45 5.54
N VAL A 148 -23.54 12.09 4.46
CA VAL A 148 -22.69 12.48 3.34
C VAL A 148 -22.08 13.85 3.59
N TYR A 149 -20.79 13.98 3.34
CA TYR A 149 -20.07 15.25 3.37
C TYR A 149 -19.46 15.54 2.00
N GLU A 150 -19.26 16.82 1.70
CA GLU A 150 -18.51 17.31 0.57
C GLU A 150 -17.15 17.84 1.05
N VAL A 151 -16.10 17.55 0.27
CA VAL A 151 -14.79 18.19 0.43
C VAL A 151 -14.87 19.63 -0.06
N ILE A 152 -14.74 20.60 0.85
CA ILE A 152 -14.86 22.03 0.50
C ILE A 152 -13.56 22.80 0.57
N ASP A 153 -12.56 22.27 1.29
CA ASP A 153 -11.24 22.90 1.41
C ASP A 153 -10.16 21.82 1.51
N ILE A 154 -8.98 22.11 0.97
CA ILE A 154 -7.81 21.25 1.07
C ILE A 154 -6.60 22.14 1.35
N ARG A 155 -5.88 21.80 2.42
CA ARG A 155 -4.62 22.45 2.77
C ARG A 155 -3.48 21.46 2.89
N HIS A 156 -2.29 21.94 2.56
CA HIS A 156 -1.06 21.21 2.77
C HIS A 156 -0.16 21.99 3.72
N THR A 157 0.30 21.32 4.77
CA THR A 157 1.24 21.89 5.74
C THR A 157 2.52 21.06 5.77
N PRO A 158 3.65 21.62 6.24
CA PRO A 158 4.81 20.80 6.63
C PRO A 158 4.41 19.75 7.68
N GLN A 159 5.08 18.59 7.73
CA GLN A 159 4.80 17.59 8.76
C GLN A 159 5.41 18.00 10.11
N VAL A 160 6.58 18.64 10.05
CA VAL A 160 7.27 19.15 11.24
C VAL A 160 7.10 20.67 11.32
N TRP A 161 6.93 21.19 12.54
CA TRP A 161 6.81 22.62 12.84
C TRP A 161 5.54 23.31 12.35
N ALA A 162 4.60 22.59 11.75
CA ALA A 162 3.27 23.12 11.50
C ALA A 162 2.56 23.44 12.82
N THR A 163 1.85 24.56 12.83
CA THR A 163 1.10 25.08 13.97
C THR A 163 -0.37 25.24 13.58
N ILE A 164 -1.23 25.53 14.56
CA ILE A 164 -2.64 25.85 14.31
C ILE A 164 -2.77 27.06 13.36
N ASP A 165 -1.82 27.99 13.38
CA ASP A 165 -1.84 29.17 12.53
C ASP A 165 -1.73 28.80 11.02
N ASP A 166 -1.09 27.68 10.69
CA ASP A 166 -1.05 27.18 9.29
C ASP A 166 -2.42 26.67 8.81
N LEU A 167 -3.32 26.40 9.75
CA LEU A 167 -4.69 25.93 9.52
C LEU A 167 -5.73 27.05 9.67
N GLU A 168 -5.33 28.28 10.03
CA GLU A 168 -6.27 29.38 10.23
C GLU A 168 -7.07 29.65 8.95
N GLY A 169 -8.40 29.62 9.09
CA GLY A 169 -9.35 29.76 7.98
C GLY A 169 -9.51 28.51 7.10
N LEU A 170 -9.13 27.32 7.58
CA LEU A 170 -9.55 26.06 6.98
C LEU A 170 -11.07 25.94 7.10
N ASP A 171 -11.77 25.87 5.98
CA ASP A 171 -13.24 25.81 5.97
C ASP A 171 -13.75 24.39 6.25
N GLY A 172 -14.88 24.27 6.95
CA GLY A 172 -15.52 22.99 7.22
C GLY A 172 -16.18 22.93 8.59
N ASP A 173 -17.05 21.95 8.78
CA ASP A 173 -17.61 21.59 10.09
C ASP A 173 -16.67 20.65 10.85
N LEU A 174 -15.83 19.91 10.11
CA LEU A 174 -14.70 19.14 10.61
C LEU A 174 -13.61 19.05 9.54
N ALA A 175 -12.40 18.68 9.93
CA ALA A 175 -11.30 18.40 9.01
C ALA A 175 -10.71 17.02 9.21
N LEU A 176 -10.35 16.34 8.12
CA LEU A 176 -9.58 15.09 8.16
C LEU A 176 -8.11 15.34 7.81
N GLN A 177 -7.20 14.62 8.46
CA GLN A 177 -5.76 14.81 8.29
C GLN A 177 -5.01 13.49 8.05
N THR A 178 -4.02 13.54 7.16
CA THR A 178 -3.05 12.46 6.92
C THR A 178 -1.70 13.00 6.43
N CYS A 179 -0.65 12.18 6.47
CA CYS A 179 0.67 12.49 5.90
C CYS A 179 0.81 11.99 4.46
N PHE A 180 1.59 12.68 3.63
CA PHE A 180 2.06 12.11 2.37
C PHE A 180 3.14 11.06 2.65
N TYR A 181 3.23 10.03 1.81
CA TYR A 181 4.29 9.04 1.92
C TYR A 181 5.64 9.64 1.47
N GLY A 182 6.67 9.53 2.31
CA GLY A 182 8.02 9.97 1.98
C GLY A 182 8.20 11.49 1.73
N GLU A 183 7.20 12.32 2.08
CA GLU A 183 7.26 13.78 1.96
C GLU A 183 7.05 14.43 3.34
N ASP A 184 7.77 15.53 3.60
CA ASP A 184 7.57 16.39 4.78
C ASP A 184 6.32 17.27 4.59
N LYS A 185 5.17 16.62 4.38
CA LYS A 185 3.89 17.27 4.15
C LYS A 185 2.74 16.47 4.71
N MET A 186 1.73 17.19 5.16
CA MET A 186 0.44 16.65 5.56
C MET A 186 -0.65 17.27 4.70
N LYS A 187 -1.74 16.52 4.52
CA LYS A 187 -2.96 16.97 3.86
C LYS A 187 -4.06 17.11 4.90
N PHE A 188 -4.70 18.26 4.93
CA PHE A 188 -5.92 18.55 5.66
C PHE A 188 -7.06 18.69 4.65
N VAL A 189 -8.21 18.10 4.97
CA VAL A 189 -9.39 18.09 4.12
C VAL A 189 -10.56 18.60 4.94
N GLY A 190 -11.01 19.81 4.64
CA GLY A 190 -12.19 20.43 5.23
C GLY A 190 -13.48 19.83 4.66
N LEU A 191 -14.39 19.41 5.53
CA LEU A 191 -15.62 18.72 5.18
C LEU A 191 -16.85 19.49 5.67
N ARG A 192 -17.89 19.55 4.84
CA ARG A 192 -19.21 20.10 5.20
C ARG A 192 -20.30 19.07 4.91
N PRO A 193 -21.28 18.87 5.80
CA PRO A 193 -22.38 17.95 5.53
C PRO A 193 -23.17 18.44 4.33
N VAL A 194 -23.54 17.52 3.45
CA VAL A 194 -24.49 17.78 2.37
C VAL A 194 -25.88 17.76 3.01
N GLU A 195 -26.60 18.88 2.97
CA GLU A 195 -27.99 18.93 3.40
C GLU A 195 -28.85 18.11 2.42
N GLU A 196 -29.64 17.17 2.93
CA GLU A 196 -30.68 16.52 2.14
C GLU A 196 -31.80 17.54 1.89
N GLY A 197 -31.95 17.97 0.63
CA GLY A 197 -33.01 18.88 0.20
C GLY A 197 -34.41 18.26 0.16
#